data_AF-A0AAU2W5V7-F1
#
_entry.id   AF-A0AAU2W5V7-F1
#
_cell.length_a   1.000
_cell.length_b   1.000
_cell.length_c   1.000
_cell.angle_alpha   90.00
_cell.angle_beta   90.00
_cell.angle_gamma   90.00
#
_symmetry.space_group_name_H-M   'P 1'
#
loop_
_entity.id
_entity.type
_entity.pdbx_description
1 polymer ?
#
loop_
_entity_poly.entity_id
_entity_poly.type
_entity_poly.pdbx_seq_one_letter_code
_entity_poly.pdbx_strand_id
1 'polypeptide(L)'
;MTPHTPGRAGAHAQARARVDDRRRTFPPLPPRTRTADDFALTWWGNAWVDALVDTALDTARLTRGRAYADRGHVDAITATPGRVMAYVHGSRPRPYRTEIRLRTLHDDDWERILDTAAARPDHMAALLDKDVPHALAAVADLLPAAGDLIPDCSCPDDGHPCKHAAALCYQTARLLDEDPFVLFLLRGRGEQELLADLTRRNAAHAAGERSATAPALPSVEAREALAPRTLPLLPPPFPAPAHPGRPPVYPHASGAPDPLALDLLATEAAARAHTFLTRGIDPIAGLTPWQDAVRLAAAHPGSGLAASTRALYKSLAQGTGRTATDLARAVAAWRQGGLAGLDVLEGEWDPPAGPFDRARPALIAADFPHFRPHRNRLSTDNLQLRLGREGLWYGYESDPGREDWWPRGTPDTDPVGALTALLGR
;
A
#
# COMPACT_ATOMS: atom_id res chain seq x y z
N MET A 1 -42.74 66.36 7.51
CA MET A 1 -41.43 65.69 7.34
C MET A 1 -41.53 64.31 7.94
N THR A 2 -41.95 63.35 7.13
CA THR A 2 -42.08 61.93 7.45
C THR A 2 -40.88 61.21 6.83
N PRO A 3 -40.12 60.39 7.58
CA PRO A 3 -39.01 59.66 6.99
C PRO A 3 -39.51 58.43 6.23
N HIS A 4 -39.11 58.37 4.96
CA HIS A 4 -39.32 57.28 4.02
C HIS A 4 -38.63 55.99 4.49
N THR A 5 -39.36 54.90 4.56
CA THR A 5 -38.83 53.53 4.65
C THR A 5 -38.32 53.09 3.27
N PRO A 6 -37.05 52.67 3.09
CA PRO A 6 -36.61 52.05 1.85
C PRO A 6 -36.99 50.57 1.81
N GLY A 7 -37.53 50.16 0.67
CA GLY A 7 -38.27 48.93 0.46
C GLY A 7 -37.45 47.66 0.30
N ARG A 8 -38.16 46.56 0.55
CA ARG A 8 -37.96 45.20 0.03
C ARG A 8 -37.55 45.18 -1.45
N ALA A 9 -36.26 45.17 -1.73
CA ALA A 9 -35.71 44.81 -3.03
C ALA A 9 -34.24 44.39 -2.86
N GLY A 10 -34.02 43.14 -2.47
CA GLY A 10 -32.64 42.63 -2.27
C GLY A 10 -32.55 41.18 -1.80
N ALA A 11 -33.64 40.59 -1.30
CA ALA A 11 -33.67 39.21 -0.84
C ALA A 11 -33.89 38.15 -1.94
N HIS A 12 -34.08 38.55 -3.21
CA HIS A 12 -34.47 37.64 -4.30
C HIS A 12 -33.43 37.44 -5.40
N ALA A 13 -32.20 37.96 -5.25
CA ALA A 13 -31.14 37.82 -6.26
C ALA A 13 -29.96 36.92 -5.84
N GLN A 14 -29.98 36.35 -4.62
CA GLN A 14 -28.95 35.41 -4.13
C GLN A 14 -29.42 33.95 -4.06
N ALA A 15 -30.54 33.62 -4.70
CA ALA A 15 -30.81 32.25 -5.13
C ALA A 15 -29.95 31.96 -6.37
N ARG A 16 -28.64 31.81 -6.17
CA ARG A 16 -27.76 31.17 -7.16
C ARG A 16 -28.45 29.87 -7.57
N ALA A 17 -28.73 29.73 -8.87
CA ALA A 17 -29.26 28.52 -9.45
C ALA A 17 -28.51 27.32 -8.84
N ARG A 18 -29.21 26.54 -8.00
CA ARG A 18 -28.73 25.22 -7.60
C ARG A 18 -28.53 24.48 -8.92
N VAL A 19 -27.28 24.24 -9.29
CA VAL A 19 -26.99 23.29 -10.37
C VAL A 19 -27.71 22.01 -9.95
N ASP A 20 -28.62 21.53 -10.79
CA ASP A 20 -29.35 20.29 -10.53
C ASP A 20 -28.35 19.13 -10.67
N ASP A 21 -27.63 18.82 -9.58
CA ASP A 21 -26.66 17.73 -9.52
C ASP A 21 -27.33 16.34 -9.41
N ARG A 22 -28.67 16.32 -9.32
CA ARG A 22 -29.49 15.11 -9.26
C ARG A 22 -29.78 14.51 -10.64
N ARG A 23 -29.11 15.01 -11.69
CA ARG A 23 -29.10 14.37 -13.01
C ARG A 23 -27.70 14.43 -13.61
N ARG A 24 -27.12 13.27 -13.88
CA ARG A 24 -25.80 13.14 -14.52
C ARG A 24 -25.91 12.28 -15.76
N THR A 25 -25.38 12.76 -16.88
CA THR A 25 -25.30 12.00 -18.12
C THR A 25 -23.84 11.76 -18.47
N PHE A 26 -23.49 10.49 -18.65
CA PHE A 26 -22.16 9.99 -18.97
C PHE A 26 -22.12 9.61 -20.45
N PRO A 27 -21.05 9.97 -21.18
CA PRO A 27 -20.90 9.55 -22.57
C PRO A 27 -20.82 8.01 -22.68
N PRO A 28 -21.10 7.44 -23.86
CA PRO A 28 -20.88 6.02 -24.10
C PRO A 28 -19.45 5.63 -23.74
N LEU A 29 -19.30 4.57 -22.94
CA LEU A 29 -17.99 4.08 -22.53
C LEU A 29 -17.35 3.26 -23.66
N PRO A 30 -16.02 3.34 -23.85
CA PRO A 30 -15.35 2.64 -24.94
C PRO A 30 -15.43 1.11 -24.75
N PRO A 31 -15.39 0.35 -25.87
CA PRO A 31 -15.28 -1.11 -25.86
C PRO A 31 -14.07 -1.60 -25.05
N ARG A 32 -14.20 -2.73 -24.38
CA ARG A 32 -13.12 -3.35 -23.60
C ARG A 32 -12.27 -4.27 -24.47
N THR A 33 -10.96 -4.13 -24.38
CA THR A 33 -9.96 -4.96 -25.07
C THR A 33 -9.49 -6.17 -24.26
N ARG A 34 -9.79 -6.24 -22.95
CA ARG A 34 -9.35 -7.34 -22.07
C ARG A 34 -10.45 -7.84 -21.15
N THR A 35 -10.69 -9.15 -21.15
CA THR A 35 -11.56 -9.87 -20.21
C THR A 35 -10.81 -10.15 -18.91
N ALA A 36 -11.31 -9.63 -17.79
CA ALA A 36 -10.92 -10.04 -16.44
C ALA A 36 -11.97 -11.01 -15.88
N ASP A 37 -11.65 -11.77 -14.83
CA ASP A 37 -12.61 -12.69 -14.19
C ASP A 37 -13.78 -11.88 -13.61
N ASP A 38 -13.47 -10.88 -12.78
CA ASP A 38 -14.43 -9.88 -12.29
C ASP A 38 -14.77 -8.85 -13.36
N PHE A 39 -16.02 -8.38 -13.38
CA PHE A 39 -16.42 -7.36 -14.35
C PHE A 39 -15.98 -5.97 -13.93
N ALA A 40 -16.20 -5.60 -12.67
CA ALA A 40 -15.82 -4.30 -12.12
C ALA A 40 -14.46 -4.39 -11.40
N LEU A 41 -13.75 -3.28 -11.33
CA LEU A 41 -12.45 -3.19 -10.65
C LEU A 41 -12.60 -3.03 -9.13
N THR A 42 -13.69 -2.39 -8.71
CA THR A 42 -13.96 -2.04 -7.32
C THR A 42 -14.92 -3.03 -6.70
N TRP A 43 -14.80 -3.21 -5.38
CA TRP A 43 -15.64 -4.15 -4.66
C TRP A 43 -17.12 -3.71 -4.64
N TRP A 44 -17.42 -2.40 -4.66
CA TRP A 44 -18.79 -1.89 -4.78
C TRP A 44 -19.35 -2.00 -6.20
N GLY A 45 -18.49 -1.86 -7.22
CA GLY A 45 -18.87 -2.14 -8.61
C GLY A 45 -19.25 -3.61 -8.80
N ASN A 46 -18.53 -4.54 -8.17
CA ASN A 46 -18.87 -5.96 -8.20
C ASN A 46 -20.14 -6.24 -7.40
N ALA A 47 -20.31 -5.65 -6.21
CA ALA A 47 -21.56 -5.79 -5.45
C ALA A 47 -22.81 -5.31 -6.24
N TRP A 48 -22.67 -4.26 -7.05
CA TRP A 48 -23.74 -3.83 -7.97
C TRP A 48 -24.06 -4.88 -9.04
N VAL A 49 -23.03 -5.52 -9.63
CA VAL A 49 -23.22 -6.58 -10.61
C VAL A 49 -23.89 -7.79 -9.98
N ASP A 50 -23.40 -8.22 -8.81
CA ASP A 50 -23.90 -9.38 -8.07
C ASP A 50 -25.38 -9.22 -7.73
N ALA A 51 -25.80 -8.03 -7.29
CA ALA A 51 -27.19 -7.71 -6.99
C ALA A 51 -28.17 -7.98 -8.15
N LEU A 52 -27.72 -7.86 -9.41
CA LEU A 52 -28.53 -8.24 -10.57
C LEU A 52 -28.31 -9.71 -10.96
N VAL A 53 -27.05 -10.17 -10.97
CA VAL A 53 -26.68 -11.52 -11.42
C VAL A 53 -27.34 -12.59 -10.56
N ASP A 54 -27.40 -12.39 -9.24
CA ASP A 54 -27.99 -13.33 -8.29
C ASP A 54 -29.51 -13.50 -8.47
N THR A 55 -30.16 -12.58 -9.18
CA THR A 55 -31.59 -12.69 -9.54
C THR A 55 -31.84 -13.38 -10.88
N ALA A 56 -30.80 -13.56 -11.69
CA ALA A 56 -30.93 -14.03 -13.06
C ALA A 56 -31.03 -15.56 -13.10
N LEU A 57 -32.11 -16.07 -13.69
CA LEU A 57 -32.33 -17.50 -13.85
C LEU A 57 -31.57 -18.11 -15.05
N ASP A 58 -31.12 -17.28 -15.99
CA ASP A 58 -30.49 -17.73 -17.24
C ASP A 58 -29.11 -17.05 -17.43
N THR A 59 -28.07 -17.82 -17.14
CA THR A 59 -26.67 -17.40 -17.23
C THR A 59 -26.26 -17.06 -18.67
N ALA A 60 -26.89 -17.66 -19.69
CA ALA A 60 -26.59 -17.34 -21.08
C ALA A 60 -27.05 -15.91 -21.45
N ARG A 61 -28.12 -15.39 -20.83
CA ARG A 61 -28.52 -13.98 -20.98
C ARG A 61 -27.49 -13.04 -20.41
N LEU A 62 -26.96 -13.36 -19.23
CA LEU A 62 -25.91 -12.57 -18.58
C LEU A 62 -24.64 -12.52 -19.44
N THR A 63 -24.20 -13.66 -19.99
CA THR A 63 -23.04 -13.71 -20.89
C THR A 63 -23.24 -12.85 -22.14
N ARG A 64 -24.44 -12.88 -22.74
CA ARG A 64 -24.75 -11.99 -23.89
C ARG A 64 -24.79 -10.52 -23.49
N GLY A 65 -25.34 -10.20 -22.33
CA GLY A 65 -25.37 -8.83 -21.80
C GLY A 65 -23.96 -8.28 -21.54
N ARG A 66 -23.09 -9.11 -20.94
CA ARG A 66 -21.66 -8.80 -20.74
C ARG A 66 -20.98 -8.48 -22.06
N ALA A 67 -21.17 -9.34 -23.07
CA ALA A 67 -20.62 -9.11 -24.41
C ALA A 67 -21.14 -7.82 -25.07
N TYR A 68 -22.38 -7.39 -24.79
CA TYR A 68 -22.93 -6.14 -25.31
C TYR A 68 -22.29 -4.92 -24.64
N ALA A 69 -22.11 -4.96 -23.31
CA ALA A 69 -21.38 -3.92 -22.59
C ALA A 69 -19.93 -3.82 -23.08
N ASP A 70 -19.24 -4.95 -23.23
CA ASP A 70 -17.84 -4.98 -23.67
C ASP A 70 -17.64 -4.45 -25.09
N ARG A 71 -18.64 -4.57 -25.96
CA ARG A 71 -18.58 -4.08 -27.35
C ARG A 71 -19.05 -2.63 -27.54
N GLY A 72 -19.41 -1.94 -26.45
CA GLY A 72 -19.89 -0.56 -26.53
C GLY A 72 -21.27 -0.42 -27.15
N HIS A 73 -22.16 -1.38 -26.93
CA HIS A 73 -23.56 -1.31 -27.41
C HIS A 73 -24.49 -0.49 -26.50
N VAL A 74 -23.96 0.11 -25.44
CA VAL A 74 -24.71 0.99 -24.53
C VAL A 74 -24.34 2.43 -24.86
N ASP A 75 -25.34 3.24 -25.23
CA ASP A 75 -25.16 4.68 -25.49
C ASP A 75 -24.93 5.45 -24.17
N ALA A 76 -25.05 6.78 -24.23
CA ALA A 76 -24.90 7.65 -23.06
C ALA A 76 -25.84 7.21 -21.92
N ILE A 77 -25.28 7.08 -20.73
CA ILE A 77 -26.01 6.64 -19.53
C ILE A 77 -26.44 7.87 -18.76
N THR A 78 -27.72 7.97 -18.40
CA THR A 78 -28.23 9.01 -17.52
C THR A 78 -28.62 8.41 -16.17
N ALA A 79 -28.05 8.94 -15.09
CA ALA A 79 -28.38 8.62 -13.71
C ALA A 79 -29.18 9.75 -13.08
N THR A 80 -30.25 9.39 -12.38
CA THR A 80 -31.06 10.24 -11.51
C THR A 80 -31.42 9.47 -10.24
N PRO A 81 -31.96 10.11 -9.18
CA PRO A 81 -32.47 9.39 -8.01
C PRO A 81 -33.33 8.18 -8.38
N GLY A 82 -32.89 7.01 -7.91
CA GLY A 82 -33.54 5.72 -8.08
C GLY A 82 -33.55 5.13 -9.49
N ARG A 83 -32.78 5.68 -10.44
CA ARG A 83 -32.85 5.25 -11.84
C ARG A 83 -31.57 5.50 -12.62
N VAL A 84 -31.12 4.48 -13.34
CA VAL A 84 -30.15 4.59 -14.43
C VAL A 84 -30.82 4.20 -15.74
N MET A 85 -30.61 4.97 -16.81
CA MET A 85 -31.25 4.77 -18.11
C MET A 85 -30.27 4.97 -19.26
N ALA A 86 -30.36 4.11 -20.28
CA ALA A 86 -29.63 4.25 -21.52
C ALA A 86 -30.41 3.67 -22.71
N TYR A 87 -29.99 4.03 -23.92
CA TYR A 87 -30.35 3.31 -25.13
C TYR A 87 -29.33 2.22 -25.40
N VAL A 88 -29.82 1.00 -25.66
CA VAL A 88 -28.96 -0.16 -25.91
C VAL A 88 -29.23 -0.72 -27.29
N HIS A 89 -28.18 -0.79 -28.10
CA HIS A 89 -28.24 -1.34 -29.45
C HIS A 89 -28.48 -2.86 -29.39
N GLY A 90 -29.23 -3.36 -30.37
CA GLY A 90 -29.53 -4.78 -30.48
C GLY A 90 -29.81 -5.18 -31.91
N SER A 91 -30.70 -6.15 -32.12
CA SER A 91 -31.01 -6.67 -33.45
C SER A 91 -31.85 -5.73 -34.32
N ARG A 92 -32.56 -4.77 -33.73
CA ARG A 92 -33.38 -3.79 -34.47
C ARG A 92 -32.58 -2.53 -34.75
N PRO A 93 -32.86 -1.81 -35.86
CA PRO A 93 -32.20 -0.55 -36.17
C PRO A 93 -32.40 0.54 -35.11
N ARG A 94 -33.55 0.53 -34.42
CA ARG A 94 -33.83 1.45 -33.32
C ARG A 94 -33.36 0.84 -31.99
N PRO A 95 -32.49 1.52 -31.23
CA PRO A 95 -32.04 1.05 -29.90
C PRO A 95 -33.19 0.89 -28.92
N TYR A 96 -33.03 -0.04 -27.98
CA TYR A 96 -34.02 -0.30 -26.92
C TYR A 96 -33.82 0.66 -25.75
N ARG A 97 -34.89 1.29 -25.29
CA ARG A 97 -34.86 2.08 -24.06
C ARG A 97 -34.77 1.10 -22.89
N THR A 98 -33.69 1.19 -22.15
CA THR A 98 -33.37 0.28 -21.04
C THR A 98 -33.15 1.11 -19.79
N GLU A 99 -33.72 0.68 -18.67
CA GLU A 99 -33.50 1.29 -17.37
C GLU A 99 -33.34 0.24 -16.28
N ILE A 100 -32.61 0.60 -15.24
CA ILE A 100 -32.54 -0.14 -13.99
C ILE A 100 -32.98 0.81 -12.88
N ARG A 101 -33.99 0.40 -12.12
CA ARG A 101 -34.50 1.15 -10.98
C ARG A 101 -33.91 0.58 -9.69
N LEU A 102 -33.62 1.47 -8.76
CA LEU A 102 -33.17 1.16 -7.41
C LEU A 102 -33.96 2.02 -6.41
N ARG A 103 -34.28 1.46 -5.25
CA ARG A 103 -34.94 2.22 -4.18
C ARG A 103 -34.02 3.34 -3.65
N THR A 104 -34.52 4.56 -3.59
CA THR A 104 -33.84 5.66 -2.90
C THR A 104 -33.93 5.48 -1.38
N LEU A 105 -32.90 5.92 -0.67
CA LEU A 105 -32.90 5.89 0.79
C LEU A 105 -33.82 6.98 1.36
N HIS A 106 -34.36 6.73 2.55
CA HIS A 106 -35.13 7.74 3.28
C HIS A 106 -34.20 8.75 3.94
N ASP A 107 -34.75 9.88 4.41
CA ASP A 107 -33.93 10.92 5.03
C ASP A 107 -33.21 10.39 6.29
N ASP A 108 -33.87 9.57 7.11
CA ASP A 108 -33.25 8.94 8.29
C ASP A 108 -32.06 8.02 7.93
N ASP A 109 -32.16 7.32 6.80
CA ASP A 109 -31.07 6.49 6.27
C ASP A 109 -29.87 7.37 5.86
N TRP A 110 -30.15 8.48 5.19
CA TRP A 110 -29.14 9.46 4.80
C TRP A 110 -28.48 10.12 6.01
N GLU A 111 -29.25 10.43 7.06
CA GLU A 111 -28.72 10.97 8.30
C GLU A 111 -27.68 10.01 8.92
N ARG A 112 -27.97 8.69 8.94
CA ARG A 112 -27.03 7.67 9.43
C ARG A 112 -25.76 7.55 8.57
N ILE A 113 -25.90 7.61 7.25
CA ILE A 113 -24.75 7.58 6.33
C ILE A 113 -23.85 8.80 6.57
N LEU A 114 -24.46 9.99 6.66
CA LEU A 114 -23.74 11.24 6.90
C LEU A 114 -23.04 11.26 8.27
N ASP A 115 -23.69 10.74 9.32
CA ASP A 115 -23.06 10.60 10.64
C ASP A 115 -21.88 9.63 10.61
N THR A 116 -22.03 8.48 9.95
CA THR A 116 -20.96 7.49 9.81
C THR A 116 -19.77 8.05 9.04
N ALA A 117 -20.03 8.85 8.01
CA ALA A 117 -19.00 9.54 7.24
C ALA A 117 -18.30 10.63 8.05
N ALA A 118 -19.04 11.44 8.81
CA ALA A 118 -18.48 12.53 9.62
C ALA A 118 -17.79 12.05 10.91
N ALA A 119 -18.09 10.84 11.38
CA ALA A 119 -17.53 10.29 12.61
C ALA A 119 -16.01 10.09 12.55
N ARG A 120 -15.42 9.96 11.35
CA ARG A 120 -13.98 9.78 11.20
C ARG A 120 -13.41 10.50 9.97
N PRO A 121 -12.30 11.24 10.11
CA PRO A 121 -11.70 11.97 8.98
C PRO A 121 -11.26 11.10 7.80
N ASP A 122 -10.90 9.83 8.05
CA ASP A 122 -10.49 8.87 7.00
C ASP A 122 -11.66 8.47 6.08
N HIS A 123 -12.89 8.37 6.59
CA HIS A 123 -14.07 8.11 5.76
C HIS A 123 -14.35 9.25 4.77
N MET A 124 -14.21 10.49 5.22
CA MET A 124 -14.35 11.66 4.35
C MET A 124 -13.24 11.74 3.30
N ALA A 125 -11.99 11.50 3.71
CA ALA A 125 -10.86 11.48 2.79
C ALA A 125 -11.07 10.43 1.69
N ALA A 126 -11.49 9.22 2.07
CA ALA A 126 -11.83 8.15 1.13
C ALA A 126 -12.93 8.59 0.13
N LEU A 127 -14.02 9.21 0.59
CA LEU A 127 -15.06 9.73 -0.31
C LEU A 127 -14.53 10.79 -1.29
N LEU A 128 -13.65 11.69 -0.84
CA LEU A 128 -13.02 12.70 -1.69
C LEU A 128 -12.07 12.07 -2.73
N ASP A 129 -11.43 10.97 -2.36
CA ASP A 129 -10.60 10.14 -3.24
C ASP A 129 -11.42 9.17 -4.10
N LYS A 130 -12.76 9.31 -4.11
CA LYS A 130 -13.70 8.47 -4.87
C LYS A 130 -13.64 6.99 -4.48
N ASP A 131 -13.48 6.72 -3.20
CA ASP A 131 -13.58 5.39 -2.59
C ASP A 131 -14.86 5.30 -1.73
N VAL A 132 -15.39 4.09 -1.55
CA VAL A 132 -16.54 3.81 -0.68
C VAL A 132 -16.04 3.06 0.56
N PRO A 133 -15.99 3.70 1.74
CA PRO A 133 -15.62 3.01 2.96
C PRO A 133 -16.61 1.87 3.28
N HIS A 134 -16.10 0.70 3.64
CA HIS A 134 -16.94 -0.44 4.06
C HIS A 134 -17.90 -0.08 5.21
N ALA A 135 -17.48 0.82 6.11
CA ALA A 135 -18.31 1.31 7.20
C ALA A 135 -19.58 2.03 6.69
N LEU A 136 -19.48 2.79 5.60
CA LEU A 136 -20.64 3.47 5.00
C LEU A 136 -21.55 2.49 4.27
N ALA A 137 -20.95 1.52 3.58
CA ALA A 137 -21.72 0.52 2.84
C ALA A 137 -22.52 -0.44 3.73
N ALA A 138 -22.05 -0.66 4.97
CA ALA A 138 -22.77 -1.43 5.98
C ALA A 138 -23.99 -0.68 6.56
N VAL A 139 -24.19 0.60 6.22
CA VAL A 139 -25.27 1.43 6.74
C VAL A 139 -26.39 1.56 5.71
N ALA A 140 -27.62 1.37 6.18
CA ALA A 140 -28.85 1.66 5.45
C ALA A 140 -28.94 1.03 4.06
N ASP A 141 -28.38 -0.18 3.90
CA ASP A 141 -28.36 -0.91 2.63
C ASP A 141 -27.89 -0.04 1.46
N LEU A 142 -26.78 0.70 1.63
CA LEU A 142 -26.26 1.61 0.61
C LEU A 142 -26.02 0.88 -0.72
N LEU A 143 -25.44 -0.31 -0.68
CA LEU A 143 -25.29 -1.19 -1.84
C LEU A 143 -26.56 -2.02 -2.07
N PRO A 144 -26.94 -2.28 -3.33
CA PRO A 144 -28.10 -3.11 -3.62
C PRO A 144 -27.86 -4.56 -3.22
N ALA A 145 -28.89 -5.23 -2.73
CA ALA A 145 -28.91 -6.68 -2.54
C ALA A 145 -29.58 -7.38 -3.74
N ALA A 146 -29.52 -8.71 -3.77
CA ALA A 146 -30.23 -9.52 -4.76
C ALA A 146 -31.74 -9.18 -4.74
N GLY A 147 -32.26 -8.69 -5.86
CA GLY A 147 -33.67 -8.31 -6.03
C GLY A 147 -33.94 -6.81 -5.93
N ASP A 148 -32.97 -6.01 -5.47
CA ASP A 148 -33.16 -4.55 -5.35
C ASP A 148 -33.10 -3.82 -6.70
N LEU A 149 -32.36 -4.38 -7.65
CA LEU A 149 -32.23 -3.84 -9.01
C LEU A 149 -33.40 -4.32 -9.86
N ILE A 150 -34.27 -3.40 -10.25
CA ILE A 150 -35.47 -3.69 -11.04
C ILE A 150 -35.22 -3.26 -12.50
N PRO A 151 -34.83 -4.19 -13.38
CA PRO A 151 -34.63 -3.89 -14.80
C PRO A 151 -35.97 -3.70 -15.54
N ASP A 152 -36.01 -2.73 -16.43
CA ASP A 152 -37.11 -2.52 -17.39
C ASP A 152 -36.51 -2.19 -18.77
N CYS A 153 -37.05 -2.81 -19.82
CA CYS A 153 -36.51 -2.67 -21.16
C CYS A 153 -37.62 -2.78 -22.22
N SER A 154 -37.58 -1.90 -23.21
CA SER A 154 -38.55 -1.90 -24.31
C SER A 154 -38.34 -3.03 -25.34
N CYS A 155 -37.50 -4.03 -25.05
CA CYS A 155 -37.28 -5.15 -25.94
C CYS A 155 -38.37 -6.22 -25.79
N PRO A 156 -38.68 -7.00 -26.84
CA PRO A 156 -39.73 -8.03 -26.78
C PRO A 156 -39.29 -9.29 -26.01
N ASP A 157 -38.19 -9.21 -25.26
CA ASP A 157 -37.60 -10.30 -24.52
C ASP A 157 -38.19 -10.34 -23.11
N ASP A 158 -38.80 -11.46 -22.72
CA ASP A 158 -39.48 -11.69 -21.44
C ASP A 158 -38.54 -12.13 -20.31
N GLY A 159 -37.25 -12.31 -20.60
CA GLY A 159 -36.26 -12.65 -19.58
C GLY A 159 -36.01 -11.53 -18.58
N HIS A 160 -35.74 -11.90 -17.32
CA HIS A 160 -35.48 -10.99 -16.22
C HIS A 160 -34.12 -11.30 -15.56
N PRO A 161 -33.08 -10.46 -15.76
CA PRO A 161 -32.99 -9.37 -16.74
C PRO A 161 -32.87 -9.87 -18.18
N CYS A 162 -33.31 -9.05 -19.14
CA CYS A 162 -32.97 -9.26 -20.55
C CYS A 162 -31.50 -8.91 -20.81
N LYS A 163 -30.94 -9.33 -21.94
CA LYS A 163 -29.52 -9.04 -22.27
C LYS A 163 -29.18 -7.53 -22.30
N HIS A 164 -30.14 -6.67 -22.65
CA HIS A 164 -29.93 -5.22 -22.71
C HIS A 164 -29.86 -4.60 -21.30
N ALA A 165 -30.74 -5.05 -20.39
CA ALA A 165 -30.70 -4.63 -18.99
C ALA A 165 -29.44 -5.13 -18.29
N ALA A 166 -29.03 -6.39 -18.56
CA ALA A 166 -27.74 -6.89 -18.10
C ALA A 166 -26.57 -6.04 -18.65
N ALA A 167 -26.59 -5.65 -19.94
CA ALA A 167 -25.57 -4.77 -20.51
C ALA A 167 -25.51 -3.39 -19.82
N LEU A 168 -26.66 -2.77 -19.54
CA LEU A 168 -26.72 -1.52 -18.78
C LEU A 168 -26.17 -1.70 -17.36
N CYS A 169 -26.46 -2.82 -16.70
CA CYS A 169 -25.97 -3.12 -15.36
C CYS A 169 -24.44 -3.17 -15.32
N TYR A 170 -23.86 -3.98 -16.20
CA TYR A 170 -22.41 -4.08 -16.36
C TYR A 170 -21.79 -2.72 -16.68
N GLN A 171 -22.38 -1.95 -17.59
CA GLN A 171 -21.85 -0.63 -17.95
C GLN A 171 -21.94 0.37 -16.78
N THR A 172 -22.99 0.27 -15.96
CA THR A 172 -23.15 1.08 -14.74
C THR A 172 -22.10 0.71 -13.70
N ALA A 173 -21.75 -0.57 -13.54
CA ALA A 173 -20.67 -0.99 -12.65
C ALA A 173 -19.32 -0.32 -12.99
N ARG A 174 -19.04 -0.15 -14.29
CA ARG A 174 -17.85 0.61 -14.74
C ARG A 174 -17.93 2.10 -14.46
N LEU A 175 -19.13 2.69 -14.47
CA LEU A 175 -19.30 4.07 -14.03
C LEU A 175 -19.06 4.20 -12.52
N LEU A 176 -19.50 3.20 -11.75
CA LEU A 176 -19.26 3.13 -10.31
C LEU A 176 -17.78 2.96 -9.97
N ASP A 177 -17.02 2.22 -10.77
CA ASP A 177 -15.55 2.10 -10.62
C ASP A 177 -14.83 3.45 -10.73
N GLU A 178 -15.29 4.31 -11.66
CA GLU A 178 -14.68 5.62 -11.94
C GLU A 178 -15.22 6.73 -11.01
N ASP A 179 -16.46 6.59 -10.55
CA ASP A 179 -17.15 7.58 -9.74
C ASP A 179 -18.27 6.95 -8.88
N PRO A 180 -17.99 6.67 -7.59
CA PRO A 180 -18.99 6.12 -6.68
C PRO A 180 -20.09 7.12 -6.32
N PHE A 181 -19.97 8.42 -6.64
CA PHE A 181 -21.08 9.37 -6.44
C PHE A 181 -22.29 9.07 -7.32
N VAL A 182 -22.13 8.24 -8.35
CA VAL A 182 -23.27 7.67 -9.08
C VAL A 182 -24.12 6.76 -8.17
N LEU A 183 -23.51 6.00 -7.24
CA LEU A 183 -24.27 5.19 -6.27
C LEU A 183 -25.08 6.07 -5.33
N PHE A 184 -24.46 7.10 -4.76
CA PHE A 184 -25.13 8.05 -3.87
C PHE A 184 -26.28 8.79 -4.60
N LEU A 185 -26.06 9.16 -5.86
CA LEU A 185 -27.08 9.74 -6.72
C LEU A 185 -28.26 8.78 -6.92
N LEU A 186 -28.00 7.51 -7.25
CA LEU A 186 -29.04 6.48 -7.37
C LEU A 186 -29.78 6.27 -6.06
N ARG A 187 -29.12 6.42 -4.91
CA ARG A 187 -29.75 6.39 -3.57
C ARG A 187 -30.45 7.69 -3.18
N GLY A 188 -30.33 8.77 -3.96
CA GLY A 188 -31.15 9.97 -3.85
C GLY A 188 -30.45 11.25 -3.40
N ARG A 189 -29.12 11.28 -3.31
CA ARG A 189 -28.35 12.51 -3.03
C ARG A 189 -27.29 12.73 -4.10
N GLY A 190 -27.26 13.94 -4.65
CA GLY A 190 -26.19 14.32 -5.57
C GLY A 190 -24.86 14.54 -4.86
N GLU A 191 -23.78 14.61 -5.64
CA GLU A 191 -22.42 14.78 -5.14
C GLU A 191 -22.24 16.10 -4.37
N GLN A 192 -22.71 17.22 -4.93
CA GLN A 192 -22.57 18.53 -4.31
C GLN A 192 -23.44 18.64 -3.06
N GLU A 193 -24.65 18.07 -3.11
CA GLU A 193 -25.54 17.96 -1.95
C GLU A 193 -24.87 17.18 -0.81
N LEU A 194 -24.34 15.98 -1.10
CA LEU A 194 -23.68 15.11 -0.13
C LEU A 194 -22.44 15.78 0.49
N LEU A 195 -21.55 16.35 -0.34
CA LEU A 195 -20.34 17.02 0.14
C LEU A 195 -20.64 18.29 0.96
N ALA A 196 -21.69 19.03 0.59
CA ALA A 196 -22.13 20.18 1.37
C ALA A 196 -22.68 19.78 2.74
N ASP A 197 -23.41 18.66 2.83
CA ASP A 197 -23.94 18.13 4.09
C ASP A 197 -22.81 17.66 5.02
N LEU A 198 -21.85 16.91 4.49
CA LEU A 198 -20.66 16.48 5.22
C LEU A 198 -19.84 17.66 5.73
N THR A 199 -19.61 18.67 4.88
CA THR A 199 -18.89 19.89 5.27
C THR A 199 -19.56 20.62 6.43
N ARG A 200 -20.90 20.72 6.42
CA ARG A 200 -21.66 21.33 7.53
C ARG A 200 -21.54 20.53 8.82
N ARG A 201 -21.62 19.20 8.77
CA ARG A 201 -21.46 18.34 9.95
C ARG A 201 -20.07 18.43 10.55
N ASN A 202 -19.03 18.38 9.71
CA ASN A 202 -17.65 18.52 10.19
C ASN A 202 -17.40 19.87 10.86
N ALA A 203 -17.95 20.95 10.30
CA ALA A 203 -17.87 22.27 10.94
C ALA A 203 -18.58 22.30 12.30
N ALA A 204 -19.72 21.61 12.44
CA ALA A 204 -20.45 21.48 13.70
C ALA A 204 -19.68 20.64 14.72
N HIS A 205 -19.09 19.49 14.33
CA HIS A 205 -18.23 18.68 15.19
C HIS A 205 -17.02 19.47 15.69
N ALA A 206 -16.29 20.14 14.78
CA ALA A 206 -15.16 20.98 15.15
C ALA A 206 -15.56 22.15 16.06
N ALA A 207 -16.77 22.71 15.89
CA ALA A 207 -17.30 23.72 16.82
C ALA A 207 -17.64 23.12 18.20
N GLY A 208 -18.21 21.92 18.24
CA GLY A 208 -18.48 21.18 19.47
C GLY A 208 -17.23 20.84 20.26
N GLU A 209 -16.19 20.35 19.58
CA GLU A 209 -14.87 20.05 20.18
C GLU A 209 -14.19 21.30 20.75
N ARG A 210 -14.34 22.46 20.11
CA ARG A 210 -13.83 23.74 20.62
C ARG A 210 -14.65 24.30 21.79
N SER A 211 -15.93 23.97 21.86
CA SER A 211 -16.85 24.41 22.92
C SER A 211 -16.74 23.52 24.18
N ALA A 212 -16.35 22.26 24.01
CA ALA A 212 -15.89 21.42 25.11
C ALA A 212 -14.65 22.09 25.72
N THR A 213 -14.87 22.82 26.81
CA THR A 213 -13.80 23.52 27.52
C THR A 213 -12.79 22.48 27.94
N ALA A 214 -11.64 22.44 27.25
CA ALA A 214 -10.50 21.66 27.70
C ALA A 214 -10.28 22.02 29.19
N PRO A 215 -10.04 21.04 30.08
CA PRO A 215 -9.78 21.34 31.48
C PRO A 215 -8.70 22.42 31.51
N ALA A 216 -8.99 23.52 32.21
CA ALA A 216 -8.07 24.64 32.31
C ALA A 216 -6.77 24.10 32.91
N LEU A 217 -5.77 23.88 32.05
CA LEU A 217 -4.44 23.56 32.50
C LEU A 217 -3.97 24.76 33.33
N PRO A 218 -3.28 24.53 34.46
CA PRO A 218 -2.69 25.63 35.21
C PRO A 218 -1.87 26.47 34.24
N SER A 219 -2.28 27.72 34.05
CA SER A 219 -1.63 28.64 33.12
C SER A 219 -1.01 29.79 33.90
N VAL A 220 0.04 30.35 33.32
CA VAL A 220 0.72 31.56 33.80
C VAL A 220 0.69 32.59 32.69
N GLU A 221 0.59 33.87 33.05
CA GLU A 221 0.61 34.97 32.12
C GLU A 221 1.89 34.91 31.26
N ALA A 222 1.77 35.09 29.94
CA ALA A 222 2.91 34.95 29.03
C ALA A 222 4.07 35.91 29.40
N ARG A 223 3.75 37.12 29.88
CA ARG A 223 4.73 38.09 30.39
C ARG A 223 5.47 37.61 31.63
N GLU A 224 4.83 36.77 32.44
CA GLU A 224 5.40 36.20 33.67
C GLU A 224 6.23 34.95 33.35
N ALA A 225 5.76 34.13 32.39
CA ALA A 225 6.53 33.01 31.86
C ALA A 225 7.83 33.45 31.14
N LEU A 226 7.77 34.56 30.39
CA LEU A 226 8.89 35.10 29.63
C LEU A 226 9.69 36.16 30.40
N ALA A 227 9.31 36.47 31.64
CA ALA A 227 10.07 37.38 32.48
C ALA A 227 11.51 36.86 32.60
N PRO A 228 12.53 37.73 32.39
CA PRO A 228 13.92 37.34 32.57
C PRO A 228 14.12 36.81 33.99
N ARG A 229 14.45 35.52 34.10
CA ARG A 229 14.67 34.85 35.37
C ARG A 229 15.97 34.08 35.30
N THR A 230 16.69 34.06 36.41
CA THR A 230 17.83 33.18 36.58
C THR A 230 17.28 31.76 36.71
N LEU A 231 17.32 31.00 35.61
CA LEU A 231 16.96 29.59 35.63
C LEU A 231 18.03 28.81 36.40
N PRO A 232 17.64 27.78 37.18
CA PRO A 232 18.63 26.87 37.75
C PRO A 232 19.44 26.24 36.60
N LEU A 233 20.67 25.85 36.90
CA LEU A 233 21.46 25.06 35.97
C LEU A 233 20.66 23.83 35.55
N LEU A 234 20.68 23.51 34.25
CA LEU A 234 20.06 22.30 33.75
C LEU A 234 20.59 21.10 34.55
N PRO A 235 19.72 20.14 34.91
CA PRO A 235 20.21 18.91 35.51
C PRO A 235 21.22 18.26 34.55
N PRO A 236 22.23 17.56 35.09
CA PRO A 236 23.16 16.84 34.24
C PRO A 236 22.38 15.86 33.33
N PRO A 237 22.85 15.63 32.09
CA PRO A 237 22.19 14.69 31.20
C PRO A 237 22.14 13.31 31.86
N PHE A 238 21.06 12.57 31.58
CA PHE A 238 20.96 11.20 32.05
C PHE A 238 22.14 10.36 31.55
N PRO A 239 22.71 9.48 32.38
CA PRO A 239 23.73 8.56 31.92
C PRO A 239 23.17 7.68 30.80
N ALA A 240 23.99 7.39 29.79
CA ALA A 240 23.60 6.48 28.73
C ALA A 240 23.31 5.09 29.33
N PRO A 241 22.22 4.43 28.94
CA PRO A 241 21.91 3.08 29.41
C PRO A 241 23.00 2.09 29.00
N ALA A 242 23.27 1.09 29.84
CA ALA A 242 24.32 0.10 29.57
C ALA A 242 24.01 -0.82 28.36
N HIS A 243 22.72 -0.97 28.03
CA HIS A 243 22.26 -1.83 26.94
C HIS A 243 21.13 -1.15 26.15
N PRO A 244 20.89 -1.56 24.89
CA PRO A 244 19.71 -1.15 24.14
C PRO A 244 18.41 -1.43 24.90
N GLY A 245 17.42 -0.56 24.70
CA GLY A 245 16.08 -0.77 25.23
C GLY A 245 15.41 -2.01 24.65
N ARG A 246 14.49 -2.61 25.40
CA ARG A 246 13.66 -3.72 24.90
C ARG A 246 12.33 -3.17 24.38
N PRO A 247 11.83 -3.66 23.24
CA PRO A 247 10.52 -3.27 22.76
C PRO A 247 9.40 -3.68 23.73
N PRO A 248 8.28 -2.94 23.77
CA PRO A 248 7.10 -3.35 24.50
C PRO A 248 6.42 -4.55 23.82
N VAL A 249 5.58 -5.28 24.56
CA VAL A 249 4.73 -6.32 23.98
C VAL A 249 3.64 -5.67 23.14
N TYR A 250 3.54 -6.05 21.87
CA TYR A 250 2.52 -5.52 20.97
C TYR A 250 1.23 -6.33 21.08
N PRO A 251 0.07 -5.69 21.31
CA PRO A 251 -1.22 -6.38 21.28
C PRO A 251 -1.53 -6.85 19.86
N HIS A 252 -2.07 -8.06 19.73
CA HIS A 252 -2.61 -8.54 18.44
C HIS A 252 -3.87 -7.73 18.07
N ALA A 253 -3.89 -7.16 16.87
CA ALA A 253 -5.06 -6.48 16.31
C ALA A 253 -5.30 -6.93 14.86
N SER A 254 -6.57 -7.06 14.47
CA SER A 254 -6.93 -7.44 13.10
C SER A 254 -6.45 -6.38 12.11
N GLY A 255 -5.68 -6.77 11.09
CA GLY A 255 -5.08 -5.87 10.11
C GLY A 255 -3.77 -5.18 10.56
N ALA A 256 -3.28 -5.45 11.77
CA ALA A 256 -1.98 -4.94 12.20
C ALA A 256 -0.81 -5.67 11.51
N PRO A 257 0.37 -5.03 11.38
CA PRO A 257 1.59 -5.68 10.92
C PRO A 257 1.93 -6.92 11.76
N ASP A 258 2.63 -7.89 11.15
CA ASP A 258 3.10 -9.09 11.85
C ASP A 258 3.83 -8.70 13.15
N PRO A 259 3.36 -9.15 14.33
CA PRO A 259 3.93 -8.76 15.61
C PRO A 259 5.41 -9.10 15.75
N LEU A 260 5.86 -10.20 15.12
CA LEU A 260 7.28 -10.57 15.13
C LEU A 260 8.12 -9.62 14.27
N ALA A 261 7.62 -9.23 13.10
CA ALA A 261 8.26 -8.20 12.28
C ALA A 261 8.31 -6.83 12.99
N LEU A 262 7.29 -6.50 13.78
CA LEU A 262 7.25 -5.25 14.55
C LEU A 262 8.25 -5.26 15.72
N ASP A 263 8.29 -6.37 16.47
CA ASP A 263 9.27 -6.60 17.54
C ASP A 263 10.71 -6.50 17.04
N LEU A 264 10.96 -7.04 15.86
CA LEU A 264 12.22 -6.97 15.14
C LEU A 264 12.62 -5.54 14.80
N LEU A 265 11.74 -4.77 14.15
CA LEU A 265 12.01 -3.39 13.77
C LEU A 265 12.28 -2.51 15.00
N ALA A 266 11.53 -2.73 16.07
CA ALA A 266 11.70 -1.98 17.31
C ALA A 266 13.00 -2.35 18.05
N THR A 267 13.39 -3.64 18.04
CA THR A 267 14.67 -4.09 18.60
C THR A 267 15.84 -3.46 17.84
N GLU A 268 15.79 -3.44 16.51
CA GLU A 268 16.80 -2.81 15.66
C GLU A 268 16.87 -1.30 15.88
N ALA A 269 15.73 -0.62 15.99
CA ALA A 269 15.66 0.80 16.28
C ALA A 269 16.29 1.13 17.65
N ALA A 270 16.02 0.32 18.67
CA ALA A 270 16.60 0.49 20.00
C ALA A 270 18.13 0.28 19.99
N ALA A 271 18.63 -0.73 19.26
CA ALA A 271 20.06 -0.99 19.11
C ALA A 271 20.78 0.15 18.37
N ARG A 272 20.17 0.67 17.30
CA ARG A 272 20.67 1.83 16.56
C ARG A 272 20.72 3.08 17.42
N ALA A 273 19.63 3.40 18.13
CA ALA A 273 19.55 4.56 19.01
C ALA A 273 20.61 4.49 20.14
N HIS A 274 20.83 3.31 20.71
CA HIS A 274 21.87 3.08 21.71
C HIS A 274 23.28 3.31 21.14
N THR A 275 23.57 2.79 19.94
CA THR A 275 24.85 3.00 19.26
C THR A 275 25.10 4.47 18.97
N PHE A 276 24.07 5.17 18.48
CA PHE A 276 24.14 6.60 18.19
C PHE A 276 24.38 7.41 19.46
N LEU A 277 23.67 7.11 20.55
CA LEU A 277 23.80 7.79 21.83
C LEU A 277 25.18 7.57 22.47
N THR A 278 25.77 6.37 22.35
CA THR A 278 27.03 6.01 23.02
C THR A 278 28.28 6.31 22.21
N ARG A 279 28.19 6.30 20.87
CA ARG A 279 29.35 6.49 19.98
C ARG A 279 29.26 7.74 19.11
N GLY A 280 28.09 8.36 19.00
CA GLY A 280 27.83 9.46 18.04
C GLY A 280 27.83 9.01 16.58
N ILE A 281 27.79 7.69 16.32
CA ILE A 281 27.88 7.11 14.99
C ILE A 281 26.55 6.42 14.68
N ASP A 282 25.99 6.74 13.52
CA ASP A 282 24.81 6.05 13.01
C ASP A 282 25.26 4.83 12.19
N PRO A 283 24.97 3.58 12.64
CA PRO A 283 25.44 2.36 12.00
C PRO A 283 24.86 2.12 10.60
N ILE A 284 23.81 2.85 10.20
CA ILE A 284 23.24 2.73 8.85
C ILE A 284 23.55 3.93 7.95
N ALA A 285 24.21 4.97 8.49
CA ALA A 285 24.53 6.14 7.69
C ALA A 285 25.46 5.75 6.54
N GLY A 286 25.04 6.04 5.30
CA GLY A 286 25.79 5.72 4.09
C GLY A 286 25.54 4.32 3.52
N LEU A 287 24.71 3.47 4.16
CA LEU A 287 24.29 2.20 3.56
C LEU A 287 23.23 2.45 2.47
N THR A 288 23.36 1.72 1.37
CA THR A 288 22.30 1.63 0.35
C THR A 288 21.12 0.79 0.88
N PRO A 289 19.91 0.93 0.29
CA PRO A 289 18.76 0.10 0.68
C PRO A 289 19.04 -1.41 0.61
N TRP A 290 19.87 -1.84 -0.34
CA TRP A 290 20.30 -3.23 -0.45
C TRP A 290 21.23 -3.65 0.70
N GLN A 291 22.25 -2.85 1.00
CA GLN A 291 23.16 -3.14 2.11
C GLN A 291 22.44 -3.15 3.46
N ASP A 292 21.48 -2.25 3.67
CA ASP A 292 20.66 -2.25 4.89
C ASP A 292 19.73 -3.45 4.97
N ALA A 293 19.13 -3.88 3.85
CA ALA A 293 18.31 -5.10 3.80
C ALA A 293 19.14 -6.36 4.14
N VAL A 294 20.38 -6.44 3.65
CA VAL A 294 21.30 -7.54 3.97
C VAL A 294 21.68 -7.51 5.46
N ARG A 295 22.03 -6.34 5.99
CA ARG A 295 22.33 -6.13 7.43
C ARG A 295 21.17 -6.59 8.30
N LEU A 296 19.95 -6.12 7.99
CA LEU A 296 18.72 -6.50 8.68
C LEU A 296 18.53 -8.02 8.63
N ALA A 297 18.60 -8.64 7.46
CA ALA A 297 18.44 -10.09 7.35
C ALA A 297 19.54 -10.87 8.11
N ALA A 298 20.78 -10.37 8.14
CA ALA A 298 21.90 -11.02 8.81
C ALA A 298 21.78 -11.06 10.34
N ALA A 299 21.21 -10.01 10.94
CA ALA A 299 20.94 -9.90 12.38
C ALA A 299 19.94 -10.94 12.89
N HIS A 300 19.22 -11.64 11.99
CA HIS A 300 18.20 -12.63 12.36
C HIS A 300 18.74 -14.07 12.27
N PRO A 301 19.00 -14.72 13.42
CA PRO A 301 19.31 -16.14 13.44
C PRO A 301 18.08 -16.93 12.98
N GLY A 302 18.26 -17.82 12.00
CA GLY A 302 17.17 -18.67 11.51
C GLY A 302 17.21 -19.01 10.03
N SER A 303 18.00 -18.34 9.19
CA SER A 303 18.27 -18.74 7.79
C SER A 303 17.02 -19.16 6.98
N GLY A 304 15.86 -18.52 7.21
CA GLY A 304 14.61 -18.88 6.53
C GLY A 304 13.97 -20.22 6.98
N LEU A 305 14.32 -20.76 8.14
CA LEU A 305 13.78 -22.02 8.66
C LEU A 305 12.38 -21.85 9.27
N ALA A 306 12.11 -20.70 9.90
CA ALA A 306 10.78 -20.36 10.40
C ALA A 306 9.92 -19.65 9.32
N ALA A 307 8.61 -19.87 9.34
CA ALA A 307 7.68 -19.26 8.37
C ALA A 307 7.78 -17.72 8.36
N SER A 308 7.94 -17.10 9.53
CA SER A 308 8.13 -15.66 9.68
C SER A 308 9.45 -15.17 9.08
N THR A 309 10.56 -15.89 9.31
CA THR A 309 11.85 -15.55 8.69
C THR A 309 11.83 -15.68 7.16
N ARG A 310 11.07 -16.62 6.60
CA ARG A 310 10.88 -16.72 5.14
C ARG A 310 10.10 -15.54 4.58
N ALA A 311 9.05 -15.10 5.28
CA ALA A 311 8.26 -13.95 4.87
C ALA A 311 9.12 -12.67 4.85
N LEU A 312 9.95 -12.47 5.88
CA LEU A 312 10.89 -11.35 5.94
C LEU A 312 11.90 -11.38 4.78
N TYR A 313 12.58 -12.51 4.55
CA TYR A 313 13.53 -12.64 3.44
C TYR A 313 12.89 -12.37 2.08
N LYS A 314 11.68 -12.89 1.86
CA LYS A 314 10.92 -12.65 0.63
C LYS A 314 10.59 -11.17 0.46
N SER A 315 10.11 -10.52 1.52
CA SER A 315 9.73 -9.10 1.49
C SER A 315 10.94 -8.19 1.25
N LEU A 316 12.06 -8.42 1.94
CA LEU A 316 13.30 -7.65 1.75
C LEU A 316 13.85 -7.82 0.34
N ALA A 317 13.94 -9.06 -0.15
CA ALA A 317 14.42 -9.35 -1.49
C ALA A 317 13.55 -8.66 -2.58
N GLN A 318 12.22 -8.74 -2.45
CA GLN A 318 11.30 -8.05 -3.34
C GLN A 318 11.45 -6.52 -3.28
N GLY A 319 11.56 -5.96 -2.08
CA GLY A 319 11.74 -4.51 -1.87
C GLY A 319 13.03 -3.96 -2.48
N THR A 320 14.06 -4.79 -2.63
CA THR A 320 15.35 -4.43 -3.25
C THR A 320 15.49 -4.90 -4.70
N GLY A 321 14.47 -5.52 -5.29
CA GLY A 321 14.54 -6.06 -6.66
C GLY A 321 15.53 -7.22 -6.83
N ARG A 322 15.72 -8.05 -5.78
CA ARG A 322 16.63 -9.20 -5.74
C ARG A 322 15.87 -10.49 -5.46
N THR A 323 16.51 -11.64 -5.69
CA THR A 323 15.95 -12.93 -5.31
C THR A 323 16.24 -13.27 -3.86
N ALA A 324 15.45 -14.16 -3.25
CA ALA A 324 15.72 -14.66 -1.90
C ALA A 324 17.07 -15.38 -1.81
N THR A 325 17.52 -16.02 -2.90
CA THR A 325 18.84 -16.66 -2.99
C THR A 325 19.95 -15.64 -2.99
N ASP A 326 19.81 -14.52 -3.73
CA ASP A 326 20.77 -13.41 -3.70
C ASP A 326 20.91 -12.85 -2.29
N LEU A 327 19.78 -12.61 -1.61
CA LEU A 327 19.76 -12.14 -0.22
C LEU A 327 20.41 -13.15 0.73
N ALA A 328 20.13 -14.45 0.58
CA ALA A 328 20.76 -15.47 1.41
C ALA A 328 22.29 -15.51 1.23
N ARG A 329 22.78 -15.40 0.00
CA ARG A 329 24.22 -15.34 -0.31
C ARG A 329 24.86 -14.06 0.24
N ALA A 330 24.20 -12.92 0.08
CA ALA A 330 24.64 -11.64 0.64
C ALA A 330 24.68 -11.65 2.17
N VAL A 331 23.69 -12.28 2.83
CA VAL A 331 23.68 -12.47 4.28
C VAL A 331 24.84 -13.36 4.74
N ALA A 332 25.17 -14.42 3.99
CA ALA A 332 26.33 -15.25 4.29
C ALA A 332 27.63 -14.43 4.22
N ALA A 333 27.77 -13.57 3.21
CA ALA A 333 28.92 -12.69 3.06
C ALA A 333 28.99 -11.63 4.17
N TRP A 334 27.85 -11.05 4.53
CA TRP A 334 27.75 -10.11 5.65
C TRP A 334 28.11 -10.76 6.99
N ARG A 335 27.73 -12.01 7.21
CA ARG A 335 28.13 -12.76 8.42
C ARG A 335 29.61 -13.09 8.43
N GLN A 336 30.21 -13.26 7.26
CA GLN A 336 31.63 -13.54 7.12
C GLN A 336 32.50 -12.32 7.44
N GLY A 337 32.14 -11.12 6.98
CA GLY A 337 32.95 -9.91 7.22
C GLY A 337 32.23 -8.57 7.12
N GLY A 338 30.93 -8.53 7.42
CA GLY A 338 30.11 -7.32 7.41
C GLY A 338 30.01 -6.69 6.02
N LEU A 339 30.10 -5.36 5.98
CA LEU A 339 30.03 -4.60 4.74
C LEU A 339 31.17 -4.96 3.76
N ALA A 340 32.39 -5.16 4.28
CA ALA A 340 33.53 -5.56 3.45
C ALA A 340 33.32 -6.95 2.82
N GLY A 341 32.74 -7.89 3.57
CA GLY A 341 32.35 -9.20 3.02
C GLY A 341 31.32 -9.10 1.89
N LEU A 342 30.32 -8.21 2.03
CA LEU A 342 29.36 -7.95 0.96
C LEU A 342 30.02 -7.30 -0.27
N ASP A 343 30.92 -6.33 -0.07
CA ASP A 343 31.67 -5.70 -1.16
C ASP A 343 32.54 -6.72 -1.91
N VAL A 344 33.12 -7.69 -1.22
CA VAL A 344 33.92 -8.78 -1.83
C VAL A 344 33.05 -9.81 -2.58
N LEU A 345 31.81 -10.00 -2.15
CA LEU A 345 30.84 -10.84 -2.86
C LEU A 345 30.49 -10.22 -4.23
N GLU A 346 30.22 -8.91 -4.25
CA GLU A 346 29.64 -8.21 -5.41
C GLU A 346 30.69 -7.58 -6.33
N GLY A 347 31.80 -7.12 -5.76
CA GLY A 347 32.84 -6.37 -6.43
C GLY A 347 33.97 -7.23 -6.98
N GLU A 348 34.53 -6.78 -8.09
CA GLU A 348 35.82 -7.22 -8.60
C GLU A 348 36.73 -6.01 -8.72
N TRP A 349 38.02 -6.20 -8.43
CA TRP A 349 39.02 -5.14 -8.54
C TRP A 349 40.39 -5.71 -8.80
N ASP A 350 41.29 -4.90 -9.33
CA ASP A 350 42.68 -5.30 -9.59
C ASP A 350 43.58 -4.90 -8.42
N PRO A 351 44.03 -5.86 -7.60
CA PRO A 351 44.91 -5.56 -6.47
C PRO A 351 46.29 -5.07 -6.94
N PRO A 352 46.92 -4.14 -6.21
CA PRO A 352 48.29 -3.74 -6.51
C PRO A 352 49.23 -4.93 -6.29
N ALA A 353 50.38 -4.88 -6.95
CA ALA A 353 51.41 -5.90 -6.77
C ALA A 353 51.78 -6.06 -5.29
N GLY A 354 51.90 -7.29 -4.81
CA GLY A 354 52.27 -7.58 -3.41
C GLY A 354 51.47 -8.70 -2.75
N PRO A 355 50.53 -8.44 -1.81
CA PRO A 355 49.84 -9.48 -1.06
C PRO A 355 49.14 -10.54 -1.93
N PHE A 356 48.53 -10.11 -3.03
CA PHE A 356 47.86 -11.02 -3.97
C PHE A 356 48.86 -11.94 -4.71
N ASP A 357 49.99 -11.39 -5.15
CA ASP A 357 51.01 -12.16 -5.89
C ASP A 357 51.70 -13.21 -5.00
N ARG A 358 51.88 -12.90 -3.71
CA ARG A 358 52.48 -13.80 -2.72
C ARG A 358 51.55 -14.93 -2.30
N ALA A 359 50.25 -14.81 -2.52
CA ALA A 359 49.27 -15.79 -2.07
C ALA A 359 49.43 -17.15 -2.75
N ARG A 360 49.64 -17.18 -4.06
CA ARG A 360 49.80 -18.45 -4.80
C ARG A 360 51.03 -19.26 -4.36
N PRO A 361 52.24 -18.69 -4.28
CA PRO A 361 53.40 -19.39 -3.72
C PRO A 361 53.16 -19.90 -2.30
N ALA A 362 52.49 -19.12 -1.44
CA ALA A 362 52.17 -19.53 -0.07
C ALA A 362 51.21 -20.73 -0.03
N LEU A 363 50.17 -20.72 -0.86
CA LEU A 363 49.22 -21.84 -0.99
C LEU A 363 49.91 -23.11 -1.50
N ILE A 364 50.80 -23.00 -2.48
CA ILE A 364 51.59 -24.14 -3.01
C ILE A 364 52.52 -24.70 -1.92
N ALA A 365 53.20 -23.82 -1.16
CA ALA A 365 54.10 -24.24 -0.09
C ALA A 365 53.36 -24.95 1.07
N ALA A 366 52.05 -24.72 1.21
CA ALA A 366 51.17 -25.37 2.17
C ALA A 366 50.43 -26.59 1.57
N ASP A 367 50.88 -27.12 0.43
CA ASP A 367 50.31 -28.29 -0.26
C ASP A 367 48.83 -28.15 -0.69
N PHE A 368 48.37 -26.91 -0.93
CA PHE A 368 47.04 -26.67 -1.50
C PHE A 368 47.00 -26.77 -3.03
N PRO A 369 45.82 -27.02 -3.63
CA PRO A 369 45.67 -27.12 -5.08
C PRO A 369 46.12 -25.85 -5.82
N HIS A 370 46.38 -25.99 -7.12
CA HIS A 370 46.69 -24.83 -7.94
C HIS A 370 45.45 -23.94 -8.14
N PHE A 371 45.51 -22.71 -7.63
CA PHE A 371 44.51 -21.67 -7.88
C PHE A 371 44.83 -20.84 -9.12
N ARG A 372 43.81 -20.59 -9.95
CA ARG A 372 43.86 -19.69 -11.11
C ARG A 372 43.54 -18.25 -10.68
N PRO A 373 44.41 -17.27 -10.96
CA PRO A 373 44.15 -15.88 -10.61
C PRO A 373 43.24 -15.20 -11.65
N HIS A 374 42.31 -14.39 -11.17
CA HIS A 374 41.52 -13.45 -11.97
C HIS A 374 41.12 -12.26 -11.11
N ARG A 375 41.62 -11.06 -11.43
CA ARG A 375 41.41 -9.84 -10.63
C ARG A 375 41.77 -10.09 -9.16
N ASN A 376 40.88 -9.83 -8.21
CA ASN A 376 41.04 -10.10 -6.79
C ASN A 376 40.66 -11.53 -6.36
N ARG A 377 40.55 -12.48 -7.30
CA ARG A 377 40.06 -13.85 -7.02
C ARG A 377 41.11 -14.90 -7.37
N LEU A 378 41.23 -15.90 -6.52
CA LEU A 378 42.00 -17.12 -6.73
C LEU A 378 41.00 -18.29 -6.72
N SER A 379 40.88 -19.03 -7.82
CA SER A 379 39.85 -20.08 -7.95
C SER A 379 40.41 -21.46 -8.34
N THR A 380 39.83 -22.52 -7.77
CA THR A 380 39.89 -23.90 -8.27
C THR A 380 38.52 -24.29 -8.86
N ASP A 381 38.26 -25.59 -9.03
CA ASP A 381 36.98 -26.10 -9.53
C ASP A 381 35.82 -25.95 -8.53
N ASN A 382 36.11 -25.83 -7.23
CA ASN A 382 35.11 -25.79 -6.16
C ASN A 382 35.48 -24.90 -4.95
N LEU A 383 36.68 -24.33 -4.93
CA LEU A 383 37.15 -23.42 -3.87
C LEU A 383 37.56 -22.09 -4.48
N GLN A 384 37.26 -20.99 -3.80
CA GLN A 384 37.69 -19.67 -4.23
C GLN A 384 38.07 -18.81 -3.02
N LEU A 385 39.20 -18.12 -3.14
CA LEU A 385 39.62 -17.07 -2.22
C LEU A 385 39.47 -15.73 -2.91
N ARG A 386 38.91 -14.75 -2.21
CA ARG A 386 38.76 -13.37 -2.71
C ARG A 386 39.44 -12.38 -1.77
N LEU A 387 40.23 -11.48 -2.34
CA LEU A 387 40.93 -10.45 -1.60
C LEU A 387 40.05 -9.19 -1.47
N GLY A 388 39.78 -8.79 -0.23
CA GLY A 388 39.15 -7.53 0.14
C GLY A 388 40.10 -6.34 0.03
N ARG A 389 39.53 -5.14 -0.08
CA ARG A 389 40.31 -3.88 -0.18
C ARG A 389 41.03 -3.54 1.13
N GLU A 390 40.53 -4.08 2.23
CA GLU A 390 41.10 -4.06 3.57
C GLU A 390 42.24 -5.05 3.77
N GLY A 391 42.53 -5.90 2.78
CA GLY A 391 43.65 -6.85 2.82
C GLY A 391 43.34 -8.20 3.46
N LEU A 392 42.06 -8.53 3.70
CA LEU A 392 41.63 -9.84 4.18
C LEU A 392 41.22 -10.76 3.02
N TRP A 393 41.47 -12.06 3.20
CA TRP A 393 41.08 -13.13 2.30
C TRP A 393 39.78 -13.78 2.77
N TYR A 394 38.81 -13.83 1.86
CA TYR A 394 37.48 -14.40 2.08
C TYR A 394 37.36 -15.73 1.34
N GLY A 395 36.93 -16.76 2.06
CA GLY A 395 36.70 -18.09 1.51
C GLY A 395 35.31 -18.25 0.91
N TYR A 396 35.25 -18.94 -0.23
CA TYR A 396 34.03 -19.33 -0.93
C TYR A 396 34.12 -20.79 -1.40
N GLU A 397 32.98 -21.48 -1.39
CA GLU A 397 32.82 -22.84 -1.91
C GLU A 397 31.72 -22.90 -2.97
N SER A 398 31.84 -23.79 -3.94
CA SER A 398 30.77 -24.10 -4.90
C SER A 398 30.75 -25.59 -5.22
N ASP A 399 29.63 -26.08 -5.77
CA ASP A 399 29.61 -27.42 -6.32
C ASP A 399 30.51 -27.51 -7.57
N PRO A 400 31.23 -28.62 -7.81
CA PRO A 400 32.11 -28.75 -8.96
C PRO A 400 31.39 -28.47 -10.29
N GLY A 401 31.93 -27.53 -11.07
CA GLY A 401 31.37 -27.14 -12.37
C GLY A 401 30.16 -26.19 -12.29
N ARG A 402 29.83 -25.67 -11.10
CA ARG A 402 28.80 -24.65 -10.87
C ARG A 402 29.47 -23.34 -10.46
N GLU A 403 28.96 -22.22 -10.97
CA GLU A 403 29.49 -20.88 -10.66
C GLU A 403 28.72 -20.21 -9.50
N ASP A 404 28.12 -20.99 -8.61
CA ASP A 404 27.30 -20.53 -7.50
C ASP A 404 28.09 -20.43 -6.19
N TRP A 405 29.13 -19.60 -6.18
CA TRP A 405 30.01 -19.38 -5.03
C TRP A 405 29.28 -18.92 -3.76
N TRP A 406 29.40 -19.71 -2.68
CA TRP A 406 28.84 -19.44 -1.36
C TRP A 406 29.92 -19.03 -0.34
N PRO A 407 29.75 -17.89 0.37
CA PRO A 407 30.72 -17.42 1.38
C PRO A 407 30.78 -18.35 2.60
N ARG A 408 32.00 -18.73 3.02
CA ARG A 408 32.26 -19.67 4.12
C ARG A 408 33.59 -19.42 4.84
N GLY A 409 33.69 -19.90 6.07
CA GLY A 409 34.89 -19.74 6.89
C GLY A 409 35.04 -18.33 7.46
N THR A 410 36.15 -18.08 8.14
CA THR A 410 36.48 -16.78 8.75
C THR A 410 37.52 -16.07 7.89
N PRO A 411 37.38 -14.76 7.61
CA PRO A 411 38.40 -14.00 6.88
C PRO A 411 39.73 -13.97 7.62
N ASP A 412 40.82 -14.00 6.87
CA ASP A 412 42.18 -13.95 7.43
C ASP A 412 43.09 -13.04 6.59
N THR A 413 44.09 -12.43 7.21
CA THR A 413 45.18 -11.75 6.52
C THR A 413 46.07 -12.69 5.70
N ASP A 414 46.14 -13.97 6.08
CA ASP A 414 46.88 -15.02 5.39
C ASP A 414 45.93 -15.89 4.53
N PRO A 415 46.16 -16.01 3.21
CA PRO A 415 45.34 -16.87 2.35
C PRO A 415 45.36 -18.34 2.77
N VAL A 416 46.45 -18.83 3.38
CA VAL A 416 46.55 -20.20 3.90
C VAL A 416 45.62 -20.36 5.11
N GLY A 417 45.62 -19.39 6.02
CA GLY A 417 44.72 -19.34 7.19
C GLY A 417 43.25 -19.31 6.78
N ALA A 418 42.88 -18.43 5.84
CA ALA A 418 41.52 -18.32 5.33
C ALA A 418 41.03 -19.64 4.69
N LEU A 419 41.89 -20.31 3.90
CA LEU A 419 41.54 -21.58 3.26
C LEU A 419 41.45 -22.75 4.26
N THR A 420 42.34 -22.78 5.25
CA THR A 420 42.34 -23.78 6.33
C THR A 420 41.07 -23.67 7.16
N ALA A 421 40.69 -22.44 7.54
CA ALA A 421 39.43 -22.16 8.23
C ALA A 421 38.20 -22.53 7.40
N LEU A 422 38.23 -22.33 6.07
CA LEU A 422 37.15 -22.75 5.18
C LEU A 422 36.99 -24.26 5.12
N LEU A 423 38.09 -25.02 5.11
CA LEU A 423 38.09 -26.48 5.06
C LEU A 423 37.83 -27.13 6.43
N GLY A 424 37.73 -26.34 7.50
CA GLY A 424 37.55 -26.83 8.87
C GLY A 424 38.74 -27.64 9.38
N ARG A 425 39.95 -27.30 8.92
CA ARG A 425 41.20 -27.98 9.27
C ARG A 425 42.03 -27.20 10.28
#